data_AF-B9K2P1-F1
#
_entry.id   AF-B9K2P1-F1
#
_cell.length_a   1.000
_cell.length_b   1.000
_cell.length_c   1.000
_cell.angle_alpha   90.00
_cell.angle_beta   90.00
_cell.angle_gamma   90.00
#
_symmetry.space_group_name_H-M   'P 1'
#
loop_
_entity.id
_entity.type
_entity.pdbx_description
1 polymer ?
#
loop_
_entity_poly.entity_id
_entity_poly.type
_entity_poly.pdbx_seq_one_letter_code
_entity_poly.pdbx_strand_id
1 'polypeptide(L)'
;MKYVLPILLATAMPAMAQSPQLEQACHTVLQNFLMKPDVKIGQTQSFPELTPPGARISFSERQDVDATKMDDVIDCEFQKSTAPFGLTKFCISSTCYSQGERADDRRRRFEEMQALMNRK
;
A
#
# COMPACT_ATOMS: atom_id res chain seq x y z
N MET A 1 -16.77 11.06 -53.36
CA MET A 1 -16.68 11.97 -52.20
C MET A 1 -16.31 11.10 -50.99
N LYS A 2 -15.09 11.22 -50.44
CA LYS A 2 -14.77 12.11 -49.29
C LYS A 2 -15.53 11.57 -48.06
N TYR A 3 -14.92 10.98 -47.03
CA TYR A 3 -13.90 11.55 -46.13
C TYR A 3 -13.06 10.44 -45.50
N VAL A 4 -11.73 10.58 -45.53
CA VAL A 4 -10.80 9.80 -44.70
C VAL A 4 -10.65 10.59 -43.39
N LEU A 5 -11.19 10.06 -42.29
CA LEU A 5 -11.06 10.64 -40.95
C LEU A 5 -9.69 10.19 -40.38
N PRO A 6 -8.79 11.10 -39.95
CA PRO A 6 -7.54 10.69 -39.34
C PRO A 6 -7.82 10.28 -37.88
N ILE A 7 -7.60 9.01 -37.57
CA ILE A 7 -7.63 8.50 -36.20
C ILE A 7 -6.36 9.01 -35.51
N LEU A 8 -6.50 10.05 -34.69
CA LEU A 8 -5.48 10.47 -33.72
C LEU A 8 -5.39 9.38 -32.66
N LEU A 9 -4.40 8.49 -32.81
CA LEU A 9 -3.95 7.57 -31.77
C LEU A 9 -3.33 8.37 -30.62
N ALA A 10 -4.16 8.79 -29.67
CA ALA A 10 -3.69 9.20 -28.36
C ALA A 10 -3.12 7.95 -27.67
N THR A 11 -1.80 7.77 -27.76
CA THR A 11 -1.08 6.78 -26.96
C THR A 11 -1.18 7.20 -25.50
N ALA A 12 -2.11 6.60 -24.75
CA ALA A 12 -2.13 6.69 -23.30
C ALA A 12 -0.79 6.14 -22.79
N MET A 13 0.12 7.02 -22.39
CA MET A 13 1.31 6.60 -21.65
C MET A 13 0.81 5.99 -20.34
N PRO A 14 1.17 4.74 -20.00
CA PRO A 14 0.77 4.17 -18.73
C PRO A 14 1.34 5.07 -17.63
N ALA A 15 0.47 5.50 -16.71
CA ALA A 15 0.88 6.30 -15.57
C ALA A 15 1.87 5.47 -14.74
N MET A 16 3.15 5.84 -14.77
CA MET A 16 4.22 5.27 -13.94
C MET A 16 4.03 5.53 -12.43
N ALA A 17 2.88 6.09 -12.04
CA ALA A 17 2.53 6.41 -10.65
C ALA A 17 2.17 5.17 -9.82
N GLN A 18 1.86 4.03 -10.43
CA GLN A 18 1.54 2.79 -9.70
C GLN A 18 2.73 1.83 -9.72
N SER A 19 3.15 1.40 -8.53
CA SER A 19 4.12 0.34 -8.28
C SER A 19 3.40 -0.86 -7.64
N PRO A 20 3.05 -1.90 -8.44
CA PRO A 20 2.40 -3.10 -7.93
C PRO A 20 3.19 -3.81 -6.84
N GLN A 21 4.52 -3.68 -6.85
CA GLN A 21 5.34 -4.33 -5.82
C GLN A 21 5.29 -3.59 -4.48
N LEU A 22 5.22 -2.26 -4.46
CA LEU A 22 4.99 -1.47 -3.23
C LEU A 22 3.60 -1.74 -2.65
N GLU A 23 2.60 -1.81 -3.52
CA GLU A 23 1.22 -2.13 -3.15
C GLU A 23 1.14 -3.51 -2.50
N GLN A 24 1.76 -4.52 -3.12
CA GLN A 24 1.81 -5.87 -2.58
C GLN A 24 2.60 -5.95 -1.26
N ALA A 25 3.67 -5.15 -1.12
CA ALA A 25 4.40 -5.06 0.14
C ALA A 25 3.52 -4.49 1.26
N CYS A 26 2.78 -3.41 1.01
CA CYS A 26 1.89 -2.82 1.99
C CYS A 26 0.68 -3.73 2.31
N HIS A 27 0.14 -4.41 1.30
CA HIS A 27 -0.88 -5.44 1.51
C HIS A 27 -0.37 -6.57 2.42
N THR A 28 0.89 -6.99 2.23
CA THR A 28 1.51 -8.00 3.11
C THR A 28 1.62 -7.50 4.55
N VAL A 29 1.97 -6.23 4.76
CA VAL A 29 1.98 -5.61 6.11
C VAL A 29 0.57 -5.68 6.73
N LEU A 30 -0.46 -5.29 5.98
CA LEU A 30 -1.85 -5.32 6.44
C LEU A 30 -2.29 -6.73 6.87
N GLN A 31 -2.09 -7.72 6.01
CA GLN A 31 -2.47 -9.11 6.27
C GLN A 31 -1.81 -9.67 7.52
N ASN A 32 -0.50 -9.40 7.70
CA ASN A 32 0.24 -9.84 8.87
C ASN A 32 -0.19 -9.10 10.13
N PHE A 33 -0.39 -7.78 10.04
CA PHE A 33 -0.79 -6.96 11.17
C PHE A 33 -2.17 -7.33 11.70
N LEU A 34 -3.14 -7.55 10.81
CA LEU A 34 -4.49 -8.00 11.15
C LEU A 34 -4.57 -9.51 11.43
N MET A 35 -3.51 -10.26 11.14
CA MET A 35 -3.50 -11.73 11.15
C MET A 35 -4.63 -12.34 10.30
N LYS A 36 -4.96 -11.70 9.17
CA LYS A 36 -6.06 -12.07 8.27
C LYS A 36 -5.56 -12.12 6.83
N PRO A 37 -5.31 -13.32 6.27
CA PRO A 37 -4.82 -13.44 4.90
C PRO A 37 -5.89 -13.07 3.86
N ASP A 38 -7.16 -13.14 4.22
CA ASP A 38 -8.32 -12.88 3.36
C ASP A 38 -8.96 -11.51 3.62
N VAL A 39 -8.23 -10.56 4.22
CA VAL A 39 -8.74 -9.18 4.40
C VAL A 39 -9.18 -8.60 3.05
N LYS A 40 -10.36 -7.99 3.03
CA LYS A 40 -10.91 -7.44 1.80
C LYS A 40 -10.24 -6.12 1.47
N ILE A 41 -9.69 -6.02 0.28
CA ILE A 41 -9.00 -4.83 -0.23
C ILE A 41 -9.93 -4.02 -1.12
N GLY A 42 -9.87 -2.70 -0.98
CA GLY A 42 -10.57 -1.74 -1.81
C GLY A 42 -9.62 -1.02 -2.77
N GLN A 43 -9.66 0.32 -2.75
CA GLN A 43 -8.77 1.16 -3.54
C GLN A 43 -7.32 1.06 -3.04
N THR A 44 -6.41 0.97 -4.00
CA THR A 44 -4.98 0.88 -3.77
C THR A 44 -4.27 1.97 -4.56
N GLN A 45 -3.34 2.65 -3.90
CA GLN A 45 -2.51 3.69 -4.50
C GLN A 45 -1.08 3.52 -4.02
N SER A 46 -0.12 3.78 -4.89
CA SER A 46 1.29 3.79 -4.54
C SER A 46 1.95 5.06 -5.03
N PHE A 47 3.08 5.37 -4.42
CA PHE A 47 3.82 6.61 -4.61
C PHE A 47 5.33 6.30 -4.62
N PRO A 48 5.84 5.56 -5.63
CA PRO A 48 7.25 5.16 -5.72
C PRO A 48 8.24 6.33 -5.82
N GLU A 49 7.77 7.51 -6.23
CA GLU A 49 8.54 8.74 -6.41
C GLU A 49 8.72 9.57 -5.14
N LEU A 50 7.94 9.30 -4.08
CA LEU A 50 8.06 10.00 -2.80
C LEU A 50 9.30 9.54 -2.02
N THR A 51 9.70 10.36 -1.05
CA THR A 51 10.80 10.05 -0.12
C THR A 51 10.29 10.24 1.32
N PRO A 52 9.99 9.15 2.07
CA PRO A 52 10.07 7.75 1.65
C PRO A 52 8.96 7.35 0.63
N PRO A 53 9.21 6.36 -0.25
CA PRO A 53 8.18 5.78 -1.10
C PRO A 53 7.13 5.06 -0.26
N GLY A 54 5.91 4.96 -0.76
CA GLY A 54 4.82 4.37 0.02
C GLY A 54 3.64 3.86 -0.79
N ALA A 55 2.69 3.27 -0.07
CA ALA A 55 1.40 2.85 -0.60
C ALA A 55 0.29 3.07 0.43
N ARG A 56 -0.91 3.37 -0.08
CA ARG A 56 -2.15 3.52 0.67
C ARG A 56 -3.17 2.51 0.17
N ILE A 57 -3.81 1.80 1.08
CA ILE A 57 -4.80 0.77 0.75
C ILE A 57 -6.02 0.95 1.65
N SER A 58 -7.21 1.11 1.06
CA SER A 58 -8.46 0.99 1.83
C SER A 58 -8.80 -0.48 2.03
N PHE A 59 -9.33 -0.86 3.18
CA PHE A 59 -9.66 -2.25 3.47
C PHE A 59 -10.94 -2.39 4.31
N SER A 60 -11.42 -3.62 4.43
CA SER A 60 -12.48 -3.99 5.36
C SER A 60 -12.20 -5.39 5.92
N GLU A 61 -12.35 -5.54 7.23
CA GLU A 61 -12.35 -6.85 7.87
C GLU A 61 -13.64 -7.64 7.62
N ARG A 62 -14.71 -6.95 7.17
CA ARG A 62 -15.97 -7.56 6.73
C ARG A 62 -15.94 -7.82 5.22
N GLN A 63 -16.41 -8.99 4.81
CA GLN A 63 -16.34 -9.45 3.42
C GLN A 63 -17.45 -8.88 2.52
N ASP A 64 -18.54 -8.39 3.09
CA ASP A 64 -19.74 -7.90 2.39
C ASP A 64 -19.69 -6.41 2.04
N VAL A 65 -18.67 -5.68 2.47
CA VAL A 65 -18.53 -4.23 2.26
C VAL A 65 -18.08 -3.91 0.83
N ASP A 66 -18.77 -3.01 0.14
CA ASP A 66 -18.36 -2.50 -1.18
C ASP A 66 -17.00 -1.77 -1.07
N ALA A 67 -16.10 -2.00 -2.03
CA ALA A 67 -14.77 -1.41 -2.05
C ALA A 67 -14.77 0.13 -2.00
N THR A 68 -15.81 0.78 -2.53
CA THR A 68 -15.97 2.25 -2.52
C THR A 68 -16.51 2.79 -1.19
N LYS A 69 -16.88 1.91 -0.26
CA LYS A 69 -17.43 2.21 1.07
C LYS A 69 -16.48 1.79 2.19
N MET A 70 -15.23 1.47 1.86
CA MET A 70 -14.19 1.13 2.82
C MET A 70 -13.57 2.42 3.37
N ASP A 71 -13.81 2.70 4.65
CA ASP A 71 -13.29 3.89 5.33
C ASP A 71 -11.97 3.61 6.05
N ASP A 72 -11.69 2.35 6.38
CA ASP A 72 -10.42 1.96 7.00
C ASP A 72 -9.31 1.97 5.95
N VAL A 73 -8.17 2.54 6.32
CA VAL A 73 -7.01 2.68 5.45
C VAL A 73 -5.75 2.24 6.16
N ILE A 74 -4.85 1.60 5.42
CA ILE A 74 -3.47 1.42 5.82
C ILE A 74 -2.58 2.26 4.92
N ASP A 75 -1.63 2.94 5.54
CA ASP A 75 -0.54 3.65 4.90
C ASP A 75 0.77 2.94 5.25
N CYS A 76 1.60 2.64 4.27
CA CYS A 76 2.94 2.09 4.47
C CYS A 76 3.99 2.98 3.83
N GLU A 77 5.07 3.24 4.55
CA GLU A 77 6.28 3.92 4.09
C GLU A 77 7.44 2.92 4.08
N PHE A 78 8.25 2.96 3.03
CA PHE A 78 9.37 2.06 2.82
C PHE A 78 10.66 2.84 2.58
N GLN A 79 11.80 2.21 2.86
CA GLN A 79 13.11 2.80 2.62
C GLN A 79 13.39 2.93 1.12
N LYS A 80 12.88 2.01 0.30
CA LYS A 80 13.11 1.94 -1.16
C LYS A 80 11.83 1.52 -1.89
N SER A 81 11.72 1.91 -3.15
CA SER A 81 10.61 1.52 -4.05
C SER A 81 10.78 0.12 -4.65
N THR A 82 11.87 -0.58 -4.37
CA THR A 82 12.18 -1.94 -4.83
C THR A 82 12.64 -2.82 -3.68
N ALA A 83 12.43 -4.14 -3.82
CA ALA A 83 12.88 -5.11 -2.83
C ALA A 83 14.42 -5.10 -2.64
N PRO A 84 14.93 -5.35 -1.42
CA PRO A 84 14.18 -5.37 -0.16
C PRO A 84 13.69 -3.95 0.21
N PHE A 85 12.39 -3.80 0.43
CA PHE A 85 11.74 -2.48 0.57
C PHE A 85 12.14 -1.76 1.87
N GLY A 86 12.31 -2.50 2.97
CA GLY A 86 12.61 -1.97 4.29
C GLY A 86 11.48 -1.10 4.84
N LEU A 87 10.49 -1.71 5.52
CA LEU A 87 9.37 -0.98 6.14
C LEU A 87 9.90 0.03 7.17
N THR A 88 9.61 1.31 7.00
CA THR A 88 10.04 2.38 7.93
C THR A 88 8.94 2.85 8.86
N LYS A 89 7.69 2.80 8.37
CA LYS A 89 6.50 3.18 9.13
C LYS A 89 5.26 2.57 8.48
N PHE A 90 4.24 2.28 9.27
CA PHE A 90 2.89 2.09 8.76
C PHE A 90 1.88 2.72 9.70
N CYS A 91 0.73 3.15 9.17
CA CYS A 91 -0.39 3.64 9.95
C CYS A 91 -1.65 2.87 9.56
N ILE A 92 -2.43 2.44 10.55
CA ILE A 92 -3.77 1.91 10.35
C ILE A 92 -4.77 2.92 10.90
N SER A 93 -5.59 3.47 10.00
CA SER A 93 -6.46 4.61 10.26
C SER A 93 -5.66 5.76 10.91
N SER A 94 -5.88 6.08 12.19
CA SER A 94 -5.16 7.16 12.90
C SER A 94 -3.96 6.72 13.73
N THR A 95 -3.63 5.42 13.75
CA THR A 95 -2.57 4.87 14.61
C THR A 95 -1.36 4.48 13.80
N CYS A 96 -0.22 5.11 14.09
CA CYS A 96 1.04 4.85 13.42
C CYS A 96 2.00 3.99 14.25
N TYR A 97 2.84 3.26 13.54
CA TYR A 97 3.82 2.31 14.04
C TYR A 97 5.14 2.56 13.33
N SER A 98 6.19 2.83 14.09
CA SER A 98 7.54 3.09 13.59
C SER A 98 8.58 2.81 14.68
N GLN A 99 9.86 2.78 14.30
CA GLN A 99 10.95 2.58 15.26
C GLN A 99 11.03 3.70 16.32
N GLY A 100 10.56 4.91 15.98
CA GLY A 100 10.57 6.08 16.87
C GLY A 100 9.34 6.21 17.78
N GLU A 101 8.41 5.26 17.78
CA GLU A 101 7.23 5.31 18.64
C GLU A 101 7.60 5.27 20.13
N ARG A 102 7.02 6.20 20.92
CA ARG A 102 7.25 6.28 22.37
C ARG A 102 6.51 5.21 23.15
N ALA A 103 5.42 4.70 22.59
CA ALA A 103 4.66 3.61 23.19
C ALA A 103 5.34 2.29 22.86
N ASP A 104 5.84 1.59 23.89
CA ASP A 104 6.59 0.35 23.73
C ASP A 104 5.83 -0.71 22.96
N ASP A 105 4.52 -0.83 23.19
CA ASP A 105 3.69 -1.79 22.44
C ASP A 105 3.65 -1.47 20.95
N ARG A 106 3.53 -0.20 20.55
CA ARG A 106 3.51 0.19 19.13
C ARG A 106 4.86 -0.04 18.47
N ARG A 107 5.94 0.31 19.17
CA ARG A 107 7.31 0.04 18.71
C ARG A 107 7.55 -1.46 18.53
N ARG A 108 7.11 -2.28 19.49
CA ARG A 108 7.19 -3.74 19.39
C ARG A 108 6.38 -4.29 18.22
N ARG A 109 5.15 -3.83 18.00
CA ARG A 109 4.34 -4.24 16.83
C ARG A 109 5.02 -3.89 15.51
N PHE A 110 5.68 -2.74 15.45
CA PHE A 110 6.47 -2.36 14.28
C PHE A 110 7.67 -3.30 14.05
N GLU A 111 8.43 -3.62 15.09
CA GLU A 111 9.57 -4.55 15.02
C GLU A 111 9.13 -5.96 14.60
N GLU A 112 7.99 -6.44 15.10
CA GLU A 112 7.36 -7.70 14.66
C GLU A 112 7.07 -7.68 13.14
N MET A 113 6.51 -6.58 12.62
CA MET A 113 6.23 -6.44 11.18
C MET A 113 7.51 -6.37 10.34
N GLN A 114 8.54 -5.62 10.78
CA GLN A 114 9.83 -5.61 10.09
C GLN A 114 10.45 -7.01 10.02
N ALA A 115 10.40 -7.77 11.12
CA ALA A 115 10.92 -9.13 11.16
C ALA A 115 10.15 -10.04 10.17
N LEU A 116 8.83 -9.90 10.05
CA LEU A 116 8.03 -10.67 9.09
C LEU A 116 8.33 -10.29 7.65
N MET A 117 8.49 -9.01 7.35
CA MET A 117 8.82 -8.53 6.00
C MET A 117 10.22 -8.96 5.54
N ASN A 118 11.16 -9.17 6.47
CA ASN A 118 12.53 -9.60 6.18
C ASN A 118 12.70 -11.13 6.13
N ARG A 119 11.67 -11.93 6.45
CA ARG A 119 11.72 -13.41 6.47
C ARG A 119 11.53 -14.08 5.10
N LYS A 120 11.54 -13.33 4.00
CA LYS A 120 11.31 -13.85 2.64
C LYS A 120 12.53 -13.68 1.74
#